data_AF-A0A024T9S1-F1
#
_entry.id   AF-A0A024T9S1-F1
#
_cell.length_a   1.000
_cell.length_b   1.000
_cell.length_c   1.000
_cell.angle_alpha   90.00
_cell.angle_beta   90.00
_cell.angle_gamma   90.00
#
_symmetry.space_group_name_H-M   'P 1'
#
loop_
_entity.id
_entity.type
_entity.pdbx_description
1 polymer ?
#
loop_
_entity_poly.entity_id
_entity_poly.type
_entity_poly.pdbx_seq_one_letter_code
_entity_poly.pdbx_strand_id
1 'polypeptide(L)'
;MYTPIGPAGSQPRGLASSPHNKALFVVIFIALGVLFAGYTSHNTTTENATQVALPVANMQTLPTTPSSPPLLESDPVEAILRNLTLAQKVGQMLQVDVYNIMHGKVRDPKYALNKARVALYAKLGIGSYFNSPFAGGPSRHQSWTAEEWRSIVDQIQAIYAEHNAIPMIYGIDTIHGANYVRNAVLFPQPLAAASSFNVDLVYRMGQVAAKDSLAAGLPWIFSPVLGIAMQPKWARNYETFGEDPHTVSALGVALIQGLQSTNRTARPPV
;
A
#
# COMPACT_ATOMS: atom_id res chain seq x y z
N MET A 1 22.65 10.20 -30.89
CA MET A 1 24.07 10.60 -30.81
C MET A 1 24.63 9.95 -29.54
N TYR A 2 25.43 8.91 -29.74
CA TYR A 2 26.03 8.07 -28.70
C TYR A 2 27.24 8.80 -28.09
N THR A 3 27.43 8.75 -26.77
CA THR A 3 28.70 9.11 -26.13
C THR A 3 29.27 7.89 -25.40
N PRO A 4 30.59 7.61 -25.51
CA PRO A 4 31.16 6.31 -25.18
C PRO A 4 31.67 6.22 -23.74
N ILE A 5 31.77 4.97 -23.27
CA ILE A 5 32.33 4.54 -21.97
C ILE A 5 33.86 4.50 -22.07
N GLY A 6 34.56 5.13 -21.11
CA GLY A 6 36.02 5.04 -20.90
C GLY A 6 36.39 4.12 -19.72
N PRO A 7 37.65 3.63 -19.63
CA PRO A 7 37.97 2.31 -19.08
C PRO A 7 38.27 2.26 -17.57
N ALA A 8 38.23 1.03 -17.06
CA ALA A 8 38.43 0.61 -15.68
C ALA A 8 39.82 0.94 -15.11
N GLY A 9 39.85 1.61 -13.97
CA GLY A 9 41.03 1.82 -13.13
C GLY A 9 41.04 0.87 -11.93
N SER A 10 42.17 0.22 -11.73
CA SER A 10 42.53 -0.76 -10.70
C SER A 10 42.39 -0.28 -9.25
N GLN A 11 41.74 -1.07 -8.40
CA GLN A 11 41.76 -0.95 -6.94
C GLN A 11 42.89 -1.81 -6.33
N PRO A 12 43.70 -1.31 -5.37
CA PRO A 12 44.54 -2.18 -4.55
C PRO A 12 43.74 -2.82 -3.42
N ARG A 13 44.05 -4.10 -3.14
CA ARG A 13 43.55 -4.87 -1.99
C ARG A 13 44.18 -4.37 -0.68
N GLY A 14 43.37 -4.36 0.37
CA GLY A 14 43.79 -4.77 1.71
C GLY A 14 43.60 -3.74 2.80
N LEU A 15 42.63 -3.98 3.68
CA LEU A 15 42.82 -4.00 5.15
C LEU A 15 41.53 -4.49 5.81
N ALA A 16 41.65 -5.61 6.51
CA ALA A 16 40.62 -6.20 7.36
C ALA A 16 40.74 -5.60 8.77
N SER A 17 39.61 -5.25 9.39
CA SER A 17 39.41 -5.37 10.85
C SER A 17 37.94 -5.19 11.27
N SER A 18 37.37 -6.30 11.75
CA SER A 18 36.45 -6.50 12.88
C SER A 18 35.16 -5.66 13.07
N PRO A 19 34.02 -6.30 13.45
CA PRO A 19 32.70 -5.67 13.47
C PRO A 19 32.48 -4.98 14.82
N HIS A 20 31.77 -3.85 14.81
CA HIS A 20 30.86 -3.38 15.87
C HIS A 20 30.40 -1.98 15.44
N ASN A 21 29.14 -1.85 15.01
CA ASN A 21 28.34 -0.63 15.18
C ASN A 21 26.90 -0.92 14.75
N LYS A 22 26.07 -1.18 15.75
CA LYS A 22 24.62 -1.25 15.63
C LYS A 22 24.12 0.17 15.34
N ALA A 23 23.76 0.46 14.10
CA ALA A 23 23.06 1.70 13.77
C ALA A 23 21.60 1.57 14.22
N LEU A 24 21.29 2.19 15.35
CA LEU A 24 19.98 2.34 15.94
C LEU A 24 19.18 3.36 15.12
N PHE A 25 18.21 2.92 14.33
CA PHE A 25 17.26 3.83 13.68
C PHE A 25 16.16 4.20 14.69
N VAL A 26 16.18 5.47 15.10
CA VAL A 26 15.14 6.09 15.92
C VAL A 26 13.98 6.49 15.01
N VAL A 27 12.81 5.88 15.21
CA VAL A 27 11.54 6.29 14.60
C VAL A 27 10.85 7.24 15.58
N ILE A 28 10.74 8.52 15.23
CA ILE A 28 10.03 9.52 16.03
C ILE A 28 8.56 9.53 15.59
N PHE A 29 7.66 9.08 16.48
CA PHE A 29 6.23 9.37 16.42
C PHE A 29 5.97 10.71 17.10
N ILE A 30 5.39 11.69 16.41
CA ILE A 30 4.83 12.88 17.05
C ILE A 30 3.31 12.72 17.07
N ALA A 31 2.79 12.38 18.25
CA ALA A 31 1.41 12.63 18.64
C ALA A 31 1.39 13.98 19.37
N LEU A 32 0.55 14.92 18.95
CA LEU A 32 0.31 16.16 19.69
C LEU A 32 -1.18 16.27 19.99
N GLY A 33 -1.50 15.94 21.25
CA GLY A 33 -2.78 16.19 21.88
C GLY A 33 -2.95 17.67 22.24
N VAL A 34 -4.19 18.11 22.20
CA VAL A 34 -4.68 19.43 22.57
C VAL A 34 -4.57 19.64 24.07
N LEU A 35 -4.04 20.79 24.51
CA LEU A 35 -4.27 21.35 25.84
C LEU A 35 -4.51 22.86 25.72
N PHE A 36 -5.70 23.28 26.15
CA PHE A 36 -6.14 24.66 26.35
C PHE A 36 -5.76 25.10 27.76
N ALA A 37 -5.14 26.29 27.92
CA ALA A 37 -5.38 27.23 29.02
C ALA A 37 -4.42 28.43 28.95
N GLY A 38 -4.96 29.64 29.14
CA GLY A 38 -4.19 30.79 29.64
C GLY A 38 -4.14 32.01 28.72
N TYR A 39 -5.23 32.78 28.69
CA TYR A 39 -5.30 34.11 28.13
C TYR A 39 -4.73 35.12 29.13
N THR A 40 -3.69 35.87 28.78
CA THR A 40 -3.31 37.11 29.47
C THR A 40 -3.11 38.22 28.45
N SER A 41 -3.85 39.31 28.68
CA SER A 41 -3.95 40.50 27.83
C SER A 41 -2.69 41.36 27.96
N HIS A 42 -2.14 41.80 26.83
CA HIS A 42 -1.34 43.02 26.78
C HIS A 42 -1.65 43.78 25.49
N ASN A 43 -2.28 44.96 25.63
CA ASN A 43 -2.36 45.97 24.56
C ASN A 43 -0.99 46.64 24.42
N THR A 44 -0.50 46.91 23.21
CA THR A 44 -0.47 48.25 22.57
C THR A 44 0.20 48.17 21.18
N THR A 45 -0.24 49.07 20.29
CA THR A 45 0.39 49.62 19.08
C THR A 45 0.30 48.87 17.73
N THR A 46 -0.20 49.66 16.78
CA THR A 46 -0.64 49.42 15.41
C THR A 46 0.48 49.18 14.41
N GLU A 47 0.44 48.04 13.72
CA GLU A 47 0.98 47.87 12.37
C GLU A 47 -0.15 47.35 11.46
N ASN A 48 -0.41 48.07 10.37
CA ASN A 48 -1.35 47.67 9.33
C ASN A 48 -0.74 46.51 8.52
N ALA A 49 -0.90 45.29 9.02
CA ALA A 49 -0.81 44.08 8.23
C ALA A 49 -2.22 43.71 7.77
N THR A 50 -2.49 43.78 6.47
CA THR A 50 -3.64 43.09 5.87
C THR A 50 -3.48 41.58 6.10
N GLN A 51 -4.01 41.08 7.21
CA GLN A 51 -4.27 39.66 7.40
C GLN A 51 -5.35 39.26 6.39
N VAL A 52 -4.95 38.55 5.35
CA VAL A 52 -5.90 37.72 4.59
C VAL A 52 -6.32 36.61 5.54
N ALA A 53 -7.45 36.82 6.23
CA ALA A 53 -8.08 35.78 7.00
C ALA A 53 -8.46 34.65 6.03
N LEU A 54 -7.83 33.49 6.20
CA LEU A 54 -8.35 32.26 5.60
C LEU A 54 -9.81 32.12 6.08
N PRO A 55 -10.78 31.85 5.19
CA PRO A 55 -12.16 31.74 5.60
C PRO A 55 -12.23 30.62 6.64
N VAL A 56 -12.55 31.00 7.89
CA VAL A 56 -12.95 30.02 8.89
C VAL A 56 -14.30 29.52 8.42
N ALA A 57 -14.29 28.37 7.74
CA ALA A 57 -15.52 27.69 7.38
C ALA A 57 -16.29 27.48 8.68
N ASN A 58 -17.47 28.09 8.78
CA ASN A 58 -18.32 27.90 9.93
C ASN A 58 -18.76 26.43 9.92
N MET A 59 -18.22 25.63 10.84
CA MET A 59 -18.43 24.17 10.89
C MET A 59 -19.91 23.80 11.10
N GLN A 60 -20.73 24.78 11.50
CA GLN A 60 -22.18 24.66 11.68
C GLN A 60 -22.99 24.70 10.36
N THR A 61 -22.38 25.08 9.23
CA THR A 61 -23.07 25.12 7.91
C THR A 61 -22.55 24.08 6.93
N LEU A 62 -21.73 23.14 7.39
CA LEU A 62 -21.42 21.94 6.59
C LEU A 62 -22.70 21.10 6.50
N PRO A 63 -23.11 20.63 5.30
CA PRO A 63 -24.23 19.72 5.18
C PRO A 63 -23.95 18.49 6.05
N THR A 64 -24.71 18.35 7.13
CA THR A 64 -24.65 17.18 8.00
C THR A 64 -25.19 16.02 7.19
N THR A 65 -24.28 15.13 6.80
CA THR A 65 -24.51 13.85 6.10
C THR A 65 -25.03 13.97 4.65
N PRO A 66 -24.35 13.35 3.66
CA PRO A 66 -25.12 12.76 2.57
C PRO A 66 -26.09 11.81 3.23
N SER A 67 -27.39 11.95 2.95
CA SER A 67 -28.38 10.98 3.43
C SER A 67 -27.90 9.60 2.99
N SER A 68 -27.41 8.80 3.95
CA SER A 68 -27.24 7.38 3.72
C SER A 68 -28.59 6.89 3.17
N PRO A 69 -28.61 6.13 2.07
CA PRO A 69 -29.83 5.48 1.62
C PRO A 69 -30.50 4.79 2.82
N PRO A 70 -31.84 4.73 2.89
CA PRO A 70 -32.53 4.05 3.97
C PRO A 70 -31.92 2.66 4.15
N LEU A 71 -31.45 2.35 5.36
CA LEU A 71 -30.85 1.06 5.68
C LEU A 71 -31.88 -0.01 5.34
N LEU A 72 -31.59 -0.85 4.35
CA LEU A 72 -32.33 -2.08 4.12
C LEU A 72 -32.21 -2.91 5.41
N GLU A 73 -33.34 -3.34 5.98
CA GLU A 73 -33.40 -4.25 7.13
C GLU A 73 -32.63 -5.58 6.91
N SER A 74 -32.15 -5.82 5.69
CA SER A 74 -31.36 -6.97 5.26
C SER A 74 -29.96 -6.62 4.73
N ASP A 75 -29.31 -5.54 5.19
CA ASP A 75 -27.90 -5.29 4.82
C ASP A 75 -26.99 -6.41 5.39
N PRO A 76 -26.35 -7.24 4.54
CA PRO A 76 -25.47 -8.31 5.01
C PRO A 76 -24.28 -7.79 5.82
N VAL A 77 -23.84 -6.55 5.60
CA VAL A 77 -22.76 -5.93 6.38
C VAL A 77 -23.22 -5.69 7.81
N GLU A 78 -24.42 -5.13 8.01
CA GLU A 78 -24.99 -4.92 9.34
C GLU A 78 -25.19 -6.23 10.11
N ALA A 79 -25.64 -7.28 9.42
CA ALA A 79 -25.77 -8.61 10.03
C ALA A 79 -24.41 -9.14 10.54
N ILE A 80 -23.34 -8.96 9.77
CA ILE A 80 -21.97 -9.32 10.18
C ILE A 80 -21.52 -8.45 11.36
N LEU A 81 -21.67 -7.13 11.26
CA LEU A 81 -21.21 -6.17 12.27
C LEU A 81 -21.88 -6.37 13.63
N ARG A 82 -23.16 -6.80 13.66
CA ARG A 82 -23.88 -7.13 14.90
C ARG A 82 -23.28 -8.31 15.65
N ASN A 83 -22.69 -9.26 14.92
CA ASN A 83 -22.10 -10.47 15.49
C ASN A 83 -20.63 -10.30 15.89
N LEU A 84 -19.99 -9.17 15.55
CA LEU A 84 -18.61 -8.89 15.94
C LEU A 84 -18.52 -8.25 17.32
N THR A 85 -17.57 -8.74 18.12
CA THR A 85 -17.11 -8.03 19.32
C THR A 85 -16.45 -6.69 18.95
N LEU A 86 -16.34 -5.76 19.90
CA LEU A 86 -15.61 -4.50 19.69
C LEU A 86 -14.17 -4.74 19.23
N ALA A 87 -13.49 -5.72 19.83
CA ALA A 87 -12.12 -6.08 19.47
C ALA A 87 -12.02 -6.54 18.00
N GLN A 88 -12.96 -7.39 17.54
CA GLN A 88 -12.99 -7.84 16.14
C GLN A 88 -13.32 -6.70 15.17
N LYS A 89 -14.18 -5.75 15.56
CA LYS A 89 -14.43 -4.54 14.75
C LYS A 89 -13.16 -3.71 14.57
N VAL A 90 -12.42 -3.49 15.65
CA VAL A 90 -11.10 -2.83 15.60
C VAL A 90 -10.11 -3.65 14.77
N GLY A 91 -10.13 -4.98 14.91
CA GLY A 91 -9.31 -5.88 14.12
C GLY A 91 -9.54 -5.72 12.62
N GLN A 92 -10.80 -5.61 12.17
CA GLN A 92 -11.14 -5.43 10.76
C GLN A 92 -10.59 -4.11 10.20
N MET A 93 -10.35 -3.10 11.04
CA MET A 93 -9.73 -1.83 10.67
C MET A 93 -8.20 -1.87 10.70
N LEU A 94 -7.59 -2.98 11.14
CA LEU A 94 -6.14 -3.13 11.21
C LEU A 94 -5.59 -3.85 9.98
N GLN A 95 -4.61 -3.22 9.35
CA GLN A 95 -3.77 -3.83 8.32
C GLN A 95 -2.37 -4.07 8.90
N VAL A 96 -1.92 -5.32 8.88
CA VAL A 96 -0.67 -5.77 9.50
C VAL A 96 0.35 -6.17 8.44
N ASP A 97 1.60 -5.71 8.57
CA ASP A 97 2.67 -6.13 7.66
C ASP A 97 2.94 -7.64 7.81
N VAL A 98 3.10 -8.37 6.68
CA VAL A 98 3.39 -9.83 6.72
C VAL A 98 4.57 -10.20 7.59
N TYR A 99 5.59 -9.35 7.73
CA TYR A 99 6.76 -9.66 8.55
C TYR A 99 6.39 -10.11 9.96
N ASN A 100 5.25 -9.63 10.49
CA ASN A 100 4.76 -10.01 11.80
C ASN A 100 4.30 -11.47 11.89
N ILE A 101 3.85 -12.06 10.79
CA ILE A 101 3.33 -13.44 10.72
C ILE A 101 4.32 -14.43 10.08
N MET A 102 5.57 -14.03 9.83
CA MET A 102 6.59 -14.87 9.22
C MET A 102 7.66 -15.33 10.22
N HIS A 103 8.26 -16.49 9.97
CA HIS A 103 9.44 -17.00 10.66
C HIS A 103 10.71 -16.35 10.06
N GLY A 104 11.05 -15.16 10.54
CA GLY A 104 12.31 -14.49 10.18
C GLY A 104 12.50 -14.36 8.67
N LYS A 105 13.61 -14.87 8.14
CA LYS A 105 13.95 -14.86 6.71
C LYS A 105 13.72 -16.21 6.01
N VAL A 106 12.89 -17.09 6.58
CA VAL A 106 12.60 -18.40 5.97
C VAL A 106 11.82 -18.20 4.68
N ARG A 107 12.39 -18.68 3.57
CA ARG A 107 11.84 -18.49 2.23
C ARG A 107 10.93 -19.63 1.76
N ASP A 108 11.15 -20.85 2.24
CA ASP A 108 10.31 -21.99 1.85
C ASP A 108 8.87 -21.77 2.35
N PRO A 109 7.85 -21.69 1.46
CA PRO A 109 6.48 -21.41 1.87
C PRO A 109 5.90 -22.47 2.82
N LYS A 110 6.47 -23.67 2.87
CA LYS A 110 6.08 -24.72 3.82
C LYS A 110 6.41 -24.35 5.28
N TYR A 111 7.49 -23.59 5.48
CA TYR A 111 8.04 -23.28 6.81
C TYR A 111 8.06 -21.77 7.13
N ALA A 112 7.75 -20.92 6.16
CA ALA A 112 7.83 -19.47 6.30
C ALA A 112 6.76 -18.89 7.25
N LEU A 113 5.57 -19.49 7.30
CA LEU A 113 4.43 -18.91 8.03
C LEU A 113 4.45 -19.30 9.51
N ASN A 114 4.38 -18.30 10.40
CA ASN A 114 4.13 -18.51 11.82
C ASN A 114 2.63 -18.70 12.06
N LYS A 115 2.16 -19.95 11.92
CA LYS A 115 0.74 -20.32 12.01
C LYS A 115 0.11 -19.96 13.36
N ALA A 116 0.85 -20.09 14.46
CA ALA A 116 0.37 -19.71 15.78
C ALA A 116 0.03 -18.22 15.89
N ARG A 117 0.84 -17.36 15.24
CA ARG A 117 0.56 -15.92 15.21
C ARG A 117 -0.57 -15.57 14.26
N VAL A 118 -0.69 -16.25 13.12
CA VAL A 118 -1.86 -16.11 12.24
C VAL A 118 -3.15 -16.48 12.98
N ALA A 119 -3.16 -17.59 13.72
CA ALA A 119 -4.29 -18.01 14.55
C ALA A 119 -4.67 -16.98 15.62
N LEU A 120 -3.68 -16.37 16.28
CA LEU A 120 -3.92 -15.25 17.21
C LEU A 120 -4.59 -14.06 16.50
N TYR A 121 -4.11 -13.69 15.32
CA TYR A 121 -4.65 -12.56 14.56
C TYR A 121 -6.05 -12.85 13.98
N ALA A 122 -6.32 -14.09 13.58
CA ALA A 122 -7.65 -14.53 13.17
C ALA A 122 -8.67 -14.37 14.32
N LYS A 123 -8.31 -14.78 15.55
CA LYS A 123 -9.17 -14.60 16.75
C LYS A 123 -9.43 -13.13 17.07
N LEU A 124 -8.44 -12.27 16.85
CA LEU A 124 -8.57 -10.81 16.99
C LEU A 124 -9.36 -10.17 15.84
N GLY A 125 -9.66 -10.93 14.78
CA GLY A 125 -10.39 -10.45 13.62
C GLY A 125 -9.58 -9.47 12.77
N ILE A 126 -8.26 -9.63 12.65
CA ILE A 126 -7.43 -8.75 11.80
C ILE A 126 -7.95 -8.77 10.35
N GLY A 127 -8.23 -7.60 9.79
CA GLY A 127 -8.90 -7.48 8.49
C GLY A 127 -7.98 -7.65 7.29
N SER A 128 -6.71 -7.25 7.41
CA SER A 128 -5.81 -7.20 6.26
C SER A 128 -4.35 -7.48 6.59
N TYR A 129 -3.66 -8.07 5.62
CA TYR A 129 -2.20 -8.11 5.56
C TYR A 129 -1.69 -7.38 4.32
N PHE A 130 -0.45 -6.89 4.39
CA PHE A 130 0.18 -6.28 3.22
C PHE A 130 1.69 -6.50 3.18
N ASN A 131 2.29 -6.10 2.05
CA ASN A 131 3.74 -6.09 1.75
C ASN A 131 4.27 -7.44 1.24
N SER A 132 5.52 -7.47 0.80
CA SER A 132 6.26 -8.69 0.51
C SER A 132 7.19 -9.03 1.67
N PRO A 133 7.29 -10.30 2.10
CA PRO A 133 8.27 -10.68 3.13
C PRO A 133 9.73 -10.56 2.64
N PHE A 134 9.94 -10.19 1.38
CA PHE A 134 11.26 -9.99 0.76
C PHE A 134 11.52 -8.52 0.37
N ALA A 135 10.67 -7.57 0.80
CA ALA A 135 10.79 -6.14 0.49
C ALA A 135 12.09 -5.48 1.00
N GLY A 136 12.94 -6.19 1.74
CA GLY A 136 14.21 -5.70 2.31
C GLY A 136 15.48 -5.86 1.45
N GLY A 137 15.42 -6.28 0.18
CA GLY A 137 16.62 -6.27 -0.67
C GLY A 137 16.51 -6.96 -2.04
N PRO A 138 17.44 -6.65 -2.97
CA PRO A 138 17.33 -6.96 -4.40
C PRO A 138 17.70 -8.40 -4.77
N SER A 139 17.39 -9.39 -3.93
CA SER A 139 17.69 -10.78 -4.27
C SER A 139 16.52 -11.38 -5.07
N ARG A 140 16.66 -11.42 -6.40
CA ARG A 140 15.74 -12.11 -7.33
C ARG A 140 15.47 -13.58 -6.92
N HIS A 141 16.32 -14.15 -6.07
CA HIS A 141 16.21 -15.51 -5.56
C HIS A 141 15.36 -15.65 -4.29
N GLN A 142 14.92 -14.54 -3.69
CA GLN A 142 14.13 -14.57 -2.45
C GLN A 142 12.62 -14.48 -2.70
N SER A 143 12.17 -13.90 -3.81
CA SER A 143 10.75 -13.78 -4.15
C SER A 143 10.03 -15.13 -4.37
N TRP A 144 8.72 -15.12 -4.13
CA TRP A 144 7.82 -16.26 -4.40
C TRP A 144 7.25 -16.20 -5.81
N THR A 145 7.07 -17.37 -6.45
CA THR A 145 6.20 -17.51 -7.64
C THR A 145 4.74 -17.31 -7.26
N ALA A 146 3.86 -17.25 -8.26
CA ALA A 146 2.41 -17.20 -8.04
C ALA A 146 1.90 -18.39 -7.21
N GLU A 147 2.40 -19.60 -7.46
CA GLU A 147 2.02 -20.81 -6.71
C GLU A 147 2.46 -20.75 -5.25
N GLU A 148 3.67 -20.26 -5.00
CA GLU A 148 4.23 -20.15 -3.65
C GLU A 148 3.51 -19.06 -2.84
N TRP A 149 3.20 -17.92 -3.48
CA TRP A 149 2.34 -16.89 -2.91
C TRP A 149 0.96 -17.43 -2.55
N ARG A 150 0.31 -18.12 -3.50
CA ARG A 150 -1.01 -18.71 -3.31
C ARG A 150 -1.01 -19.72 -2.16
N SER A 151 0.00 -20.57 -2.07
CA SER A 151 0.17 -21.50 -0.94
C SER A 151 0.21 -20.80 0.42
N ILE A 152 0.86 -19.63 0.52
CA ILE A 152 0.89 -18.85 1.76
C ILE A 152 -0.46 -18.20 2.05
N VAL A 153 -1.08 -17.55 1.05
CA VAL A 153 -2.38 -16.89 1.21
C VAL A 153 -3.45 -17.91 1.60
N ASP A 154 -3.51 -19.05 0.92
CA ASP A 154 -4.49 -20.11 1.19
C ASP A 154 -4.32 -20.69 2.60
N GLN A 155 -3.07 -20.87 3.08
CA GLN A 155 -2.82 -21.27 4.47
C GLN A 155 -3.32 -20.23 5.47
N ILE A 156 -3.18 -18.93 5.19
CA ILE A 156 -3.71 -17.88 6.07
C ILE A 156 -5.24 -17.94 6.08
N GLN A 157 -5.89 -18.02 4.91
CA GLN A 157 -7.35 -18.09 4.82
C GLN A 157 -7.91 -19.34 5.49
N ALA A 158 -7.24 -20.48 5.36
CA ALA A 158 -7.63 -21.71 6.05
C ALA A 158 -7.63 -21.54 7.58
N ILE A 159 -6.59 -20.91 8.14
CA ILE A 159 -6.51 -20.62 9.58
C ILE A 159 -7.63 -19.64 10.01
N TYR A 160 -7.96 -18.66 9.17
CA TYR A 160 -9.09 -17.75 9.44
C TYR A 160 -10.42 -18.51 9.47
N ALA A 161 -10.64 -19.42 8.52
CA ALA A 161 -11.83 -20.26 8.45
C ALA A 161 -11.95 -21.20 9.66
N GLU A 162 -10.84 -21.81 10.11
CA GLU A 162 -10.77 -22.65 11.33
C GLU A 162 -11.20 -21.89 12.60
N HIS A 163 -11.07 -20.57 12.61
CA HIS A 163 -11.44 -19.71 13.73
C HIS A 163 -12.77 -18.96 13.52
N ASN A 164 -13.54 -19.29 12.48
CA ASN A 164 -14.77 -18.59 12.10
C ASN A 164 -14.57 -17.07 11.98
N ALA A 165 -13.36 -16.64 11.59
CA ALA A 165 -13.03 -15.24 11.38
C ALA A 165 -13.49 -14.79 9.99
N ILE A 166 -13.76 -13.48 9.84
CA ILE A 166 -14.01 -12.89 8.52
C ILE A 166 -12.74 -13.03 7.68
N PRO A 167 -12.81 -13.52 6.42
CA PRO A 167 -11.64 -13.69 5.57
C PRO A 167 -10.81 -12.42 5.44
N MET A 168 -9.49 -12.54 5.52
CA MET A 168 -8.60 -11.39 5.37
C MET A 168 -8.50 -10.95 3.92
N ILE A 169 -8.17 -9.67 3.70
CA ILE A 169 -7.78 -9.16 2.39
C ILE A 169 -6.28 -8.87 2.35
N TYR A 170 -5.61 -9.37 1.30
CA TYR A 170 -4.17 -9.16 1.13
C TYR A 170 -3.88 -8.03 0.14
N GLY A 171 -3.20 -7.00 0.63
CA GLY A 171 -2.74 -5.82 -0.11
C GLY A 171 -1.30 -5.95 -0.61
N ILE A 172 -1.02 -5.54 -1.84
CA ILE A 172 0.33 -5.57 -2.41
C ILE A 172 0.56 -4.42 -3.38
N ASP A 173 1.76 -3.84 -3.36
CA ASP A 173 2.16 -2.88 -4.40
C ASP A 173 2.41 -3.61 -5.73
N THR A 174 1.55 -3.32 -6.70
CA THR A 174 1.63 -3.76 -8.10
C THR A 174 1.70 -2.50 -8.96
N ILE A 175 2.88 -1.85 -8.98
CA ILE A 175 3.03 -0.50 -9.52
C ILE A 175 3.21 -0.51 -11.05
N HIS A 176 3.99 -1.46 -11.55
CA HIS A 176 4.32 -1.55 -12.98
C HIS A 176 4.27 -3.01 -13.46
N GLY A 177 3.21 -3.72 -13.08
CA GLY A 177 3.11 -5.18 -13.13
C GLY A 177 3.24 -5.78 -11.73
N ALA A 178 3.05 -7.10 -11.59
CA ALA A 178 3.10 -7.78 -10.30
C ALA A 178 4.55 -7.92 -9.79
N ASN A 179 5.17 -6.79 -9.44
CA ASN A 179 6.61 -6.66 -9.17
C ASN A 179 7.13 -7.50 -8.00
N TYR A 180 6.26 -7.96 -7.10
CA TYR A 180 6.60 -8.87 -6.01
C TYR A 180 6.31 -10.36 -6.32
N VAL A 181 5.80 -10.67 -7.50
CA VAL A 181 5.56 -12.02 -7.99
C VAL A 181 6.67 -12.40 -8.96
N ARG A 182 7.41 -13.46 -8.62
CA ARG A 182 8.53 -13.93 -9.44
C ARG A 182 8.03 -14.38 -10.81
N ASN A 183 8.75 -13.97 -11.85
CA ASN A 183 8.45 -14.23 -13.28
C ASN A 183 7.16 -13.58 -13.81
N ALA A 184 6.53 -12.66 -13.06
CA ALA A 184 5.44 -11.86 -13.58
C ALA A 184 5.93 -10.86 -14.64
N VAL A 185 5.00 -10.39 -15.47
CA VAL A 185 5.31 -9.37 -16.48
C VAL A 185 5.59 -8.04 -15.78
N LEU A 186 6.72 -7.42 -16.11
CA LEU A 186 7.05 -6.05 -15.69
C LEU A 186 6.95 -5.11 -16.88
N PHE A 187 6.20 -4.04 -16.68
CA PHE A 187 6.04 -2.95 -17.64
C PHE A 187 7.04 -1.82 -17.33
N PRO A 188 7.21 -0.85 -18.24
CA PRO A 188 7.83 0.42 -17.88
C PRO A 188 7.09 1.06 -16.70
N GLN A 189 7.81 1.85 -15.90
CA GLN A 189 7.20 2.62 -14.81
C GLN A 189 6.11 3.56 -15.35
N PRO A 190 5.12 3.95 -14.53
CA PRO A 190 3.98 4.77 -14.97
C PRO A 190 4.37 6.04 -15.75
N LEU A 191 5.47 6.71 -15.41
CA LEU A 191 5.92 7.90 -16.14
C LEU A 191 6.35 7.59 -17.58
N ALA A 192 7.02 6.45 -17.77
CA ALA A 192 7.40 5.98 -19.09
C ALA A 192 6.19 5.49 -19.89
N ALA A 193 5.22 4.83 -19.23
CA ALA A 193 3.95 4.47 -19.85
C ALA A 193 3.16 5.72 -20.28
N ALA A 194 3.17 6.78 -19.48
CA ALA A 194 2.53 8.06 -19.81
C ALA A 194 3.14 8.73 -21.04
N SER A 195 4.45 8.58 -21.24
CA SER A 195 5.15 9.12 -22.41
C SER A 195 4.68 8.52 -23.74
N SER A 196 3.90 7.43 -23.71
CA SER A 196 3.24 6.88 -24.90
C SER A 196 1.95 7.61 -25.29
N PHE A 197 1.35 8.38 -24.37
CA PHE A 197 0.01 8.97 -24.50
C PHE A 197 -1.08 7.98 -24.94
N ASN A 198 -0.90 6.69 -24.63
CA ASN A 198 -1.76 5.61 -25.10
C ASN A 198 -2.60 5.03 -23.95
N VAL A 199 -3.86 5.47 -23.89
CA VAL A 199 -4.85 5.05 -22.88
C VAL A 199 -5.13 3.55 -22.95
N ASP A 200 -5.27 2.99 -24.16
CA ASP A 200 -5.54 1.56 -24.37
C ASP A 200 -4.37 0.68 -23.90
N LEU A 201 -3.13 1.14 -24.14
CA LEU A 201 -1.93 0.47 -23.63
C LEU A 201 -1.95 0.39 -22.09
N VAL A 202 -2.26 1.51 -21.42
CA VAL A 202 -2.32 1.57 -19.95
C VAL A 202 -3.47 0.73 -19.39
N TYR A 203 -4.61 0.68 -20.07
CA TYR A 203 -5.70 -0.23 -19.71
C TYR A 203 -5.24 -1.70 -19.76
N ARG A 204 -4.63 -2.14 -20.87
CA ARG A 204 -4.12 -3.52 -21.00
C ARG A 204 -3.01 -3.84 -20.01
N MET A 205 -2.15 -2.86 -19.69
CA MET A 205 -1.16 -2.99 -18.62
C MET A 205 -1.84 -3.31 -17.28
N GLY A 206 -2.93 -2.63 -16.95
CA GLY A 206 -3.75 -2.92 -15.77
C GLY A 206 -4.34 -4.34 -15.78
N GLN A 207 -4.83 -4.79 -16.94
CA GLN A 207 -5.39 -6.14 -17.07
C GLN A 207 -4.35 -7.23 -16.79
N VAL A 208 -3.14 -7.10 -17.35
CA VAL A 208 -2.06 -8.06 -17.13
C VAL A 208 -1.59 -8.02 -15.68
N ALA A 209 -1.40 -6.81 -15.11
CA ALA A 209 -1.02 -6.64 -13.72
C ALA A 209 -2.02 -7.29 -12.75
N ALA A 210 -3.33 -7.08 -12.97
CA ALA A 210 -4.37 -7.72 -12.16
C ALA A 210 -4.39 -9.24 -12.33
N LYS A 211 -4.24 -9.74 -13.56
CA LYS A 211 -4.18 -11.18 -13.81
C LYS A 211 -3.03 -11.84 -13.04
N ASP A 212 -1.83 -11.26 -13.10
CA ASP A 212 -0.64 -11.81 -12.47
C ASP A 212 -0.73 -11.74 -10.93
N SER A 213 -1.20 -10.62 -10.36
CA SER A 213 -1.42 -10.50 -8.91
C SER A 213 -2.52 -11.45 -8.41
N LEU A 214 -3.60 -11.61 -9.16
CA LEU A 214 -4.66 -12.58 -8.84
C LEU A 214 -4.17 -14.03 -8.99
N ALA A 215 -3.24 -14.32 -9.90
CA ALA A 215 -2.61 -15.64 -10.00
C ALA A 215 -1.80 -15.98 -8.74
N ALA A 216 -1.30 -14.97 -8.03
CA ALA A 216 -0.62 -15.12 -6.74
C ALA A 216 -1.58 -15.07 -5.51
N GLY A 217 -2.89 -14.92 -5.71
CA GLY A 217 -3.84 -14.79 -4.61
C GLY A 217 -3.80 -13.44 -3.90
N LEU A 218 -3.33 -12.38 -4.58
CA LEU A 218 -3.16 -11.04 -4.03
C LEU A 218 -4.22 -10.10 -4.62
N PRO A 219 -5.42 -10.03 -4.03
CA PRO A 219 -6.55 -9.36 -4.68
C PRO A 219 -6.50 -7.84 -4.57
N TRP A 220 -5.90 -7.27 -3.53
CA TRP A 220 -5.90 -5.83 -3.33
C TRP A 220 -4.60 -5.21 -3.81
N ILE A 221 -4.69 -4.41 -4.86
CA ILE A 221 -3.54 -3.79 -5.52
C ILE A 221 -3.44 -2.32 -5.10
N PHE A 222 -2.26 -1.92 -4.63
CA PHE A 222 -1.94 -0.53 -4.30
C PHE A 222 -1.39 0.21 -5.53
N SER A 223 -2.27 0.47 -6.50
CA SER A 223 -1.96 1.19 -7.75
C SER A 223 -3.27 1.71 -8.35
N PRO A 224 -3.29 2.83 -9.11
CA PRO A 224 -2.18 3.73 -9.50
C PRO A 224 -1.65 4.66 -8.40
N VAL A 225 -0.46 5.22 -8.63
CA VAL A 225 0.03 6.43 -7.95
C VAL A 225 -0.40 7.66 -8.76
N LEU A 226 -1.42 8.38 -8.29
CA LEU A 226 -2.01 9.54 -8.97
C LEU A 226 -1.45 10.89 -8.49
N GLY A 227 -0.22 10.89 -7.96
CA GLY A 227 0.47 12.13 -7.60
C GLY A 227 0.77 12.98 -8.83
N ILE A 228 0.67 14.30 -8.70
CA ILE A 228 1.09 15.24 -9.76
C ILE A 228 2.55 15.61 -9.53
N ALA A 229 3.44 15.17 -10.42
CA ALA A 229 4.89 15.27 -10.27
C ALA A 229 5.45 16.66 -10.63
N MET A 230 5.07 17.69 -9.87
CA MET A 230 5.50 19.09 -10.11
C MET A 230 6.97 19.36 -9.77
N GLN A 231 7.60 18.53 -8.94
CA GLN A 231 8.97 18.71 -8.48
C GLN A 231 9.86 17.58 -9.02
N PRO A 232 10.69 17.79 -10.06
CA PRO A 232 11.50 16.73 -10.67
C PRO A 232 12.53 16.10 -9.72
N LYS A 233 12.87 16.75 -8.61
CA LYS A 233 13.76 16.20 -7.56
C LYS A 233 13.07 15.20 -6.63
N TRP A 234 11.75 15.06 -6.67
CA TRP A 234 11.04 14.08 -5.86
C TRP A 234 11.40 12.66 -6.30
N ALA A 235 11.90 11.85 -5.37
CA ALA A 235 12.45 10.53 -5.67
C ALA A 235 11.42 9.54 -6.28
N ARG A 236 10.13 9.81 -6.16
CA ARG A 236 9.04 8.95 -6.63
C ARG A 236 8.37 9.44 -7.92
N ASN A 237 8.95 10.43 -8.61
CA ASN A 237 8.36 10.98 -9.83
C ASN A 237 8.06 9.93 -10.90
N TYR A 238 8.94 8.94 -11.05
CA TYR A 238 8.79 7.88 -12.04
C TYR A 238 7.57 6.98 -11.79
N GLU A 239 7.04 6.96 -10.56
CA GLU A 239 5.86 6.16 -10.19
C GLU A 239 4.55 6.84 -10.59
N THR A 240 4.58 8.13 -10.94
CA THR A 240 3.40 8.89 -11.37
C THR A 240 3.23 8.88 -12.89
N PHE A 241 2.09 9.37 -13.40
CA PHE A 241 1.90 9.60 -14.84
C PHE A 241 2.41 10.97 -15.34
N GLY A 242 3.10 11.75 -14.50
CA GLY A 242 3.71 13.03 -14.89
C GLY A 242 3.16 14.25 -14.15
N GLU A 243 3.42 15.43 -14.72
CA GLU A 243 3.09 16.74 -14.11
C GLU A 243 1.74 17.32 -14.56
N ASP A 244 1.16 16.79 -15.63
CA ASP A 244 -0.09 17.29 -16.19
C ASP A 244 -1.31 16.56 -15.59
N PRO A 245 -2.23 17.26 -14.90
CA PRO A 245 -3.43 16.64 -14.31
C PRO A 245 -4.35 15.96 -15.34
N HIS A 246 -4.42 16.46 -16.57
CA HIS A 246 -5.26 15.86 -17.60
C HIS A 246 -4.75 14.47 -18.00
N THR A 247 -3.45 14.37 -18.31
CA THR A 247 -2.77 13.11 -18.62
C THR A 247 -2.86 12.12 -17.47
N VAL A 248 -2.59 12.57 -16.23
CA VAL A 248 -2.70 11.72 -15.03
C VAL A 248 -4.11 11.18 -14.86
N SER A 249 -5.13 12.01 -15.07
CA SER A 249 -6.53 11.59 -14.96
C SER A 249 -6.91 10.56 -16.02
N ALA A 250 -6.61 10.82 -17.29
CA ALA A 250 -6.97 9.93 -18.39
C ALA A 250 -6.31 8.54 -18.25
N LEU A 251 -5.01 8.51 -17.94
CA LEU A 251 -4.28 7.26 -17.76
C LEU A 251 -4.61 6.56 -16.44
N GLY A 252 -4.87 7.32 -15.38
CA GLY A 252 -5.33 6.81 -14.10
C GLY A 252 -6.64 6.03 -14.22
N VAL A 253 -7.64 6.61 -14.90
CA VAL A 253 -8.93 5.94 -15.17
C VAL A 253 -8.71 4.65 -15.95
N ALA A 254 -7.89 4.68 -17.00
CA ALA A 254 -7.60 3.49 -17.80
C ALA A 254 -6.94 2.38 -16.97
N LEU A 255 -5.95 2.72 -16.13
CA LEU A 255 -5.29 1.72 -15.31
C LEU A 255 -6.25 1.11 -14.28
N ILE A 256 -7.07 1.94 -13.61
CA ILE A 256 -8.07 1.47 -12.64
C ILE A 256 -9.06 0.52 -13.31
N GLN A 257 -9.60 0.88 -14.47
CA GLN A 257 -10.51 0.01 -15.23
C GLN A 257 -9.84 -1.31 -15.63
N GLY A 258 -8.58 -1.26 -16.07
CA GLY A 258 -7.81 -2.46 -16.38
C GLY A 258 -7.63 -3.37 -15.16
N LEU A 259 -7.23 -2.80 -14.02
CA LEU A 259 -7.03 -3.51 -12.76
C LEU A 259 -8.34 -4.14 -12.22
N GLN A 260 -9.47 -3.46 -12.40
CA GLN A 260 -10.78 -3.89 -11.90
C GLN A 260 -11.59 -4.71 -12.91
N SER A 261 -11.09 -4.90 -14.13
CA SER A 261 -11.80 -5.57 -15.24
C SER A 261 -12.28 -7.01 -14.95
N THR A 262 -11.71 -7.68 -13.94
CA THR A 262 -12.06 -9.06 -13.57
C THR A 262 -13.08 -9.16 -12.45
N ASN A 263 -13.48 -8.05 -11.80
CA ASN A 263 -14.32 -8.01 -10.60
C ASN A 263 -13.83 -8.92 -9.45
N ARG A 264 -12.54 -9.27 -9.45
CA ARG A 264 -11.89 -10.10 -8.43
C ARG A 264 -10.82 -9.35 -7.65
N THR A 265 -10.39 -8.19 -8.13
CA THR A 265 -9.54 -7.30 -7.34
C THR A 265 -10.35 -6.65 -6.23
N ALA A 266 -9.70 -6.39 -5.10
CA ALA A 266 -10.30 -5.96 -3.83
C ALA A 266 -11.32 -6.95 -3.22
N ARG A 267 -11.27 -8.24 -3.58
CA ARG A 267 -12.09 -9.32 -3.00
C ARG A 267 -11.22 -10.46 -2.47
N PRO A 268 -11.42 -10.96 -1.24
CA PRO A 268 -10.70 -12.12 -0.75
C PRO A 268 -10.82 -13.32 -1.70
N PRO A 269 -9.75 -14.11 -1.92
CA PRO A 269 -9.87 -15.38 -2.62
C PRO A 269 -10.85 -16.28 -1.85
N VAL A 270 -11.87 -16.77 -2.57
CA VAL A 270 -12.88 -17.71 -2.06
C VAL A 270 -12.43 -19.13 -2.34
#